data_AF-A0AA41S2B0-F1
#
_entry.id   AF-A0AA41S2B0-F1
#
_cell.length_a   1.000
_cell.length_b   1.000
_cell.length_c   1.000
_cell.angle_alpha   90.00
_cell.angle_beta   90.00
_cell.angle_gamma   90.00
#
_symmetry.space_group_name_H-M   'P 1'
#
loop_
_entity.id
_entity.type
_entity.pdbx_description
1 polymer ?
#
loop_
_entity_poly.entity_id
_entity_poly.type
_entity_poly.pdbx_seq_one_letter_code
_entity_poly.pdbx_strand_id
1 'polypeptide(L)'
;MSTLASEKTQLEADVELLNQEKDRLHTDVELLEEEKDTLHKVLSEEKDEFIHSAINEVNEKVVARDYQELWEAQQELIKQMESVKVTRDTVIGVERMRGESGDQVLWNFRDKRRATLKEVMSFQVHLTDK
;
A
#
# COMPACT_ATOMS: atom_id res chain seq x y z
N MET A 1 23.99 -2.80 83.34
CA MET A 1 22.61 -2.83 82.80
C MET A 1 22.26 -1.59 81.97
N SER A 2 23.04 -0.49 81.96
CA SER A 2 22.69 0.70 81.16
C SER A 2 23.02 0.59 79.66
N THR A 3 24.07 -0.15 79.28
CA THR A 3 24.53 -0.25 77.87
C THR A 3 23.56 -0.99 76.96
N LEU A 4 22.96 -2.09 77.46
CA LEU A 4 21.99 -2.88 76.69
C LEU A 4 20.70 -2.09 76.41
N ALA A 5 20.28 -1.23 77.35
CA ALA A 5 19.10 -0.41 77.18
C ALA A 5 19.30 0.65 76.09
N SER A 6 20.49 1.28 76.02
CA SER A 6 20.80 2.23 74.96
C SER A 6 20.92 1.60 73.57
N GLU A 7 21.54 0.42 73.49
CA GLU A 7 21.63 -0.34 72.23
C GLU A 7 20.23 -0.73 71.72
N LYS A 8 19.34 -1.15 72.62
CA LYS A 8 17.95 -1.45 72.29
C LYS A 8 17.22 -0.22 71.72
N THR A 9 17.32 0.93 72.38
CA THR A 9 16.67 2.17 71.89
C THR A 9 17.21 2.63 70.55
N GLN A 10 18.51 2.41 70.30
CA GLN A 10 19.13 2.76 69.02
C GLN A 10 18.65 1.84 67.90
N LEU A 11 18.58 0.53 68.15
CA LEU A 11 18.03 -0.43 67.19
C LEU A 11 16.55 -0.14 66.87
N GLU A 12 15.76 0.25 67.87
CA GLU A 12 14.36 0.65 67.65
C GLU A 12 14.26 1.87 66.71
N ALA A 13 15.11 2.88 66.89
CA ALA A 13 15.17 4.05 66.02
C ALA A 13 15.65 3.71 64.59
N ASP A 14 16.68 2.86 64.47
CA ASP A 14 17.19 2.43 63.17
C ASP A 14 16.13 1.63 62.38
N VAL A 15 15.37 0.76 63.06
CA VAL A 15 14.26 0.01 62.45
C VAL A 15 13.15 0.95 61.99
N GLU A 16 12.83 1.99 62.76
CA GLU A 16 11.83 2.98 62.36
C GLU A 16 12.26 3.77 61.11
N LEU A 17 13.53 4.21 61.06
CA LEU A 17 14.11 4.88 59.89
C LEU A 17 14.11 3.98 58.65
N LEU A 18 14.51 2.72 58.79
CA LEU A 18 14.51 1.77 57.68
C LEU A 18 13.10 1.49 57.16
N ASN A 19 12.09 1.46 58.02
CA ASN A 19 10.70 1.32 57.58
C ASN A 19 10.22 2.54 56.80
N GLN A 20 10.55 3.75 57.24
CA GLN A 20 10.23 4.99 56.51
C GLN A 20 10.91 5.02 55.14
N GLU A 21 12.18 4.61 55.06
CA GLU A 21 12.91 4.53 53.78
C GLU A 21 12.29 3.47 52.86
N LYS A 22 11.91 2.31 53.40
CA LYS A 22 11.23 1.24 52.63
C LYS A 22 9.93 1.74 52.03
N ASP A 23 9.11 2.45 52.80
CA ASP A 23 7.81 2.96 52.34
C ASP A 23 7.99 4.07 51.29
N ARG A 24 9.02 4.91 51.43
CA ARG A 24 9.38 5.90 50.41
C ARG A 24 9.84 5.23 49.11
N LEU A 25 10.73 4.26 49.19
CA LEU A 25 11.19 3.51 48.01
C LEU A 25 10.06 2.76 47.31
N HIS A 26 9.10 2.22 48.07
CA HIS A 26 7.92 1.60 47.49
C HIS A 26 7.12 2.60 46.65
N THR A 27 6.93 3.81 47.18
CA THR A 27 6.22 4.89 46.48
C THR A 27 6.98 5.33 45.23
N ASP A 28 8.31 5.47 45.32
CA ASP A 28 9.16 5.83 44.18
C ASP A 28 9.07 4.78 43.06
N VAL A 29 9.02 3.49 43.41
CA VAL A 29 8.87 2.39 42.43
C VAL A 29 7.52 2.43 41.73
N GLU A 30 6.43 2.68 42.46
CA GLU A 30 5.09 2.82 41.87
C GLU A 30 5.03 3.98 40.87
N LEU A 31 5.58 5.15 41.23
CA LEU A 31 5.65 6.31 40.33
C LEU A 31 6.48 6.02 39.08
N LEU A 32 7.63 5.37 39.23
CA LEU A 32 8.48 4.98 38.09
C LEU A 32 7.78 3.98 37.17
N GLU A 33 6.94 3.10 37.71
CA GLU A 33 6.14 2.17 36.92
C GLU A 33 5.08 2.90 36.08
N GLU A 34 4.39 3.89 36.67
CA GLU A 34 3.46 4.76 35.94
C GLU A 34 4.15 5.58 34.84
N GLU A 35 5.31 6.16 35.12
CA GLU A 35 6.12 6.89 34.13
C GLU A 35 6.58 5.98 32.99
N LYS A 36 7.03 4.76 33.31
CA LYS A 36 7.42 3.75 32.31
C LYS A 36 6.24 3.39 31.39
N ASP A 37 5.05 3.20 31.95
CA ASP A 37 3.87 2.81 31.17
C ASP A 37 3.36 3.96 30.29
N THR A 38 3.39 5.19 30.80
CA THR A 38 3.02 6.38 30.01
C THR A 38 4.01 6.62 28.87
N LEU A 39 5.32 6.51 29.12
CA LEU A 39 6.35 6.63 28.08
C LEU A 39 6.20 5.55 27.01
N HIS A 40 5.95 4.29 27.39
CA HIS A 40 5.71 3.22 26.42
C HIS A 40 4.50 3.51 25.54
N LYS A 41 3.42 4.03 26.11
CA LYS A 41 2.22 4.39 25.36
C LYS A 41 2.50 5.48 24.33
N VAL A 42 3.10 6.59 24.77
CA VAL A 42 3.45 7.71 23.87
C VAL A 42 4.36 7.26 22.75
N LEU A 43 5.41 6.49 23.08
CA LEU A 43 6.36 5.99 22.09
C LEU A 43 5.71 5.02 21.09
N SER A 44 4.72 4.23 21.53
CA SER A 44 3.96 3.38 20.60
C SER A 44 3.10 4.21 19.65
N GLU A 45 2.41 5.23 20.16
CA GLU A 45 1.57 6.13 19.36
C GLU A 45 2.42 6.91 18.33
N GLU A 46 3.54 7.50 18.75
CA GLU A 46 4.47 8.21 17.84
C GLU A 46 5.05 7.29 16.76
N LYS A 47 5.43 6.05 17.15
CA LYS A 47 5.95 5.06 16.21
C LYS A 47 4.89 4.69 15.16
N ASP A 48 3.65 4.49 15.58
CA ASP A 48 2.57 4.12 14.67
C ASP A 48 2.24 5.28 13.71
N GLU A 49 2.20 6.53 14.20
CA GLU A 49 2.04 7.72 13.37
C GLU A 49 3.17 7.88 12.35
N PHE A 50 4.43 7.68 12.78
CA PHE A 50 5.59 7.74 11.89
C PHE A 50 5.53 6.69 10.79
N ILE A 51 5.21 5.43 11.13
CA ILE A 51 5.07 4.34 10.16
C ILE A 51 3.97 4.66 9.15
N HIS A 52 2.80 5.12 9.62
CA HIS A 52 1.71 5.52 8.73
C HIS A 52 2.08 6.66 7.79
N SER A 53 2.76 7.69 8.30
CA SER A 53 3.23 8.82 7.50
C SER A 53 4.23 8.38 6.43
N ALA A 54 5.22 7.58 6.80
CA ALA A 54 6.24 7.08 5.86
C ALA A 54 5.64 6.19 4.77
N ILE A 55 4.70 5.30 5.13
CA ILE A 55 3.99 4.46 4.16
C ILE A 55 3.18 5.32 3.18
N ASN A 56 2.45 6.33 3.67
CA ASN A 56 1.66 7.21 2.82
C ASN A 56 2.55 7.99 1.84
N GLU A 57 3.67 8.55 2.30
CA GLU A 57 4.61 9.28 1.44
C GLU A 57 5.16 8.38 0.31
N VAL A 58 5.55 7.16 0.64
CA VAL A 58 6.05 6.20 -0.35
C VAL A 58 4.95 5.81 -1.33
N ASN A 59 3.74 5.52 -0.84
CA ASN A 59 2.61 5.15 -1.68
C ASN A 59 2.24 6.27 -2.66
N GLU A 60 2.17 7.53 -2.21
CA GLU A 60 1.90 8.67 -3.08
C GLU A 60 2.93 8.79 -4.21
N LYS A 61 4.22 8.63 -3.89
CA LYS A 61 5.31 8.70 -4.88
C LYS A 61 5.28 7.55 -5.87
N VAL A 62 5.05 6.32 -5.39
CA VAL A 62 4.99 5.13 -6.25
C VAL A 62 3.78 5.23 -7.18
N VAL A 63 2.61 5.59 -6.66
CA VAL A 63 1.40 5.78 -7.45
C VAL A 63 1.61 6.86 -8.52
N ALA A 64 2.18 8.01 -8.15
CA ALA A 64 2.47 9.08 -9.11
C ALA A 64 3.43 8.63 -10.23
N ARG A 65 4.48 7.88 -9.87
CA ARG A 65 5.43 7.34 -10.86
C ARG A 65 4.77 6.32 -11.79
N ASP A 66 4.01 5.38 -11.24
CA ASP A 66 3.37 4.33 -12.04
C ASP A 66 2.35 4.92 -13.02
N TYR A 67 1.61 5.97 -12.61
CA TYR A 67 0.74 6.72 -13.53
C TYR A 67 1.54 7.45 -14.63
N GLN A 68 2.68 8.04 -14.29
CA GLN A 68 3.54 8.71 -15.27
C GLN A 68 4.11 7.72 -16.29
N GLU A 69 4.66 6.59 -15.84
CA GLU A 69 5.20 5.55 -16.72
C GLU A 69 4.11 4.97 -17.65
N LEU A 70 2.90 4.75 -17.12
CA LEU A 70 1.76 4.31 -17.91
C LEU A 70 1.34 5.35 -18.96
N TRP A 71 1.31 6.63 -18.59
CA TRP A 71 0.99 7.72 -19.50
C TRP A 71 2.02 7.82 -20.64
N GLU A 72 3.31 7.76 -20.31
CA GLU A 72 4.38 7.78 -21.31
C GLU A 72 4.29 6.58 -22.26
N ALA A 73 4.05 5.38 -21.74
CA ALA A 73 3.83 4.17 -22.54
C ALA A 73 2.60 4.32 -23.47
N GLN A 74 1.50 4.90 -22.97
CA GLN A 74 0.31 5.18 -23.77
C GLN A 74 0.61 6.15 -24.92
N GLN A 75 1.34 7.24 -24.66
CA GLN A 75 1.69 8.22 -25.69
C GLN A 75 2.57 7.63 -26.79
N GLU A 76 3.53 6.78 -26.42
CA GLU A 76 4.38 6.11 -27.40
C GLU A 76 3.58 5.10 -28.26
N LEU A 77 2.64 4.36 -27.66
CA LEU A 77 1.73 3.49 -28.42
C LEU A 77 0.89 4.29 -29.43
N ILE A 78 0.29 5.41 -29.00
CA ILE A 78 -0.48 6.30 -29.90
C ILE A 78 0.38 6.76 -31.07
N LYS A 79 1.60 7.22 -30.81
CA LYS A 79 2.54 7.66 -31.85
C LYS A 79 2.91 6.53 -32.81
N GLN A 80 3.11 5.31 -32.30
CA GLN A 80 3.35 4.14 -33.12
C GLN A 80 2.15 3.86 -34.03
N MET A 81 0.93 3.91 -33.50
CA MET A 81 -0.30 3.73 -34.27
C MET A 81 -0.49 4.77 -35.36
N GLU A 82 -0.24 6.05 -35.09
CA GLU A 82 -0.33 7.12 -36.09
C GLU A 82 0.67 6.92 -37.24
N SER A 83 1.81 6.30 -36.97
CA SER A 83 2.81 5.96 -37.97
C SER A 83 2.47 4.72 -38.82
N VAL A 84 1.48 3.91 -38.40
CA VAL A 84 0.99 2.76 -39.16
C VAL A 84 0.22 3.26 -40.37
N LYS A 85 0.83 3.12 -41.56
CA LYS A 85 0.13 3.37 -42.83
C LYS A 85 -0.95 2.31 -43.01
N VAL A 86 -2.21 2.71 -42.87
CA VAL A 86 -3.37 1.88 -43.26
C VAL A 86 -3.28 1.65 -44.77
N THR A 87 -2.81 0.47 -45.15
CA THR A 87 -2.83 0.03 -46.55
C THR A 87 -4.16 -0.67 -46.82
N ARG A 88 -4.63 -0.65 -48.06
CA ARG A 88 -5.86 -1.38 -48.45
C ARG A 88 -5.74 -2.90 -48.21
N ASP A 89 -4.51 -3.40 -48.02
CA ASP A 89 -4.19 -4.82 -47.86
C ASP A 89 -4.46 -5.36 -46.45
N THR A 90 -4.76 -4.49 -45.47
CA THR A 90 -5.09 -4.89 -44.09
C THR A 90 -6.58 -4.89 -43.77
N VAL A 91 -7.49 -4.47 -44.67
CA VAL A 91 -8.88 -4.13 -44.33
C VAL A 91 -9.80 -5.35 -44.15
N ILE A 92 -10.27 -5.57 -42.91
CA ILE A 92 -11.47 -6.37 -42.59
C ILE A 92 -12.64 -5.41 -42.48
N GLY A 93 -13.82 -5.80 -42.98
CA GLY A 93 -15.04 -5.00 -42.81
C GLY A 93 -16.24 -5.88 -42.49
N VAL A 94 -17.38 -5.24 -42.21
CA VAL A 94 -18.63 -5.91 -41.83
C VAL A 94 -19.54 -5.97 -43.05
N GLU A 95 -19.96 -7.17 -43.45
CA GLU A 95 -20.92 -7.37 -44.53
C GLU A 95 -22.18 -8.09 -44.01
N ARG A 96 -23.36 -7.58 -44.39
CA ARG A 96 -24.63 -8.25 -44.15
C ARG A 96 -24.92 -9.18 -45.32
N MET A 97 -24.87 -10.49 -45.07
CA MET A 97 -25.25 -11.46 -46.10
C MET A 97 -26.76 -11.58 -46.23
N ARG A 98 -27.23 -11.73 -47.46
CA ARG A 98 -28.65 -11.87 -47.79
C ARG A 98 -29.04 -13.35 -47.68
N GLY A 99 -29.28 -13.81 -46.45
CA GLY A 99 -29.83 -15.13 -46.11
C GLY A 99 -30.81 -15.00 -44.95
N GLU A 100 -31.63 -16.03 -44.69
CA GLU A 100 -32.79 -15.99 -43.79
C GLU A 100 -32.49 -15.56 -42.34
N SER A 101 -31.24 -15.66 -41.87
CA SER A 101 -30.86 -15.24 -40.50
C SER A 101 -30.35 -13.80 -40.37
N GLY A 102 -30.03 -13.08 -41.46
CA GLY A 102 -29.58 -11.68 -41.40
C GLY A 102 -28.28 -11.43 -40.62
N ASP A 103 -27.49 -12.47 -40.34
CA ASP A 103 -26.31 -12.37 -39.49
C ASP A 103 -25.24 -11.44 -40.10
N GLN A 104 -24.71 -10.55 -39.25
CA GLN A 104 -23.55 -9.73 -39.60
C GLN A 104 -22.28 -10.56 -39.48
N VAL A 105 -21.51 -10.63 -40.56
CA VAL A 105 -20.28 -11.42 -40.60
C VAL A 105 -19.10 -10.51 -40.92
N LEU A 106 -18.03 -10.64 -40.14
CA LEU A 106 -16.76 -10.00 -40.46
C LEU A 106 -16.15 -10.67 -41.68
N TRP A 107 -15.89 -9.87 -42.70
CA TRP A 107 -15.41 -10.31 -44.01
C TRP A 107 -13.99 -9.79 -44.24
N ASN A 108 -13.11 -10.71 -44.60
CA ASN A 108 -11.78 -10.37 -45.06
C ASN A 108 -11.89 -10.02 -46.55
N PHE A 109 -11.90 -8.72 -46.85
CA PHE A 109 -12.09 -8.20 -48.22
C PHE A 109 -10.90 -8.50 -49.13
N ARG A 110 -9.71 -8.71 -48.56
CA ARG A 110 -8.53 -9.14 -49.30
C ARG A 110 -8.71 -10.55 -49.84
N ASP A 111 -9.06 -11.48 -48.96
CA ASP A 111 -9.15 -12.91 -49.31
C ASP A 111 -10.54 -13.31 -49.82
N LYS A 112 -11.46 -12.35 -49.93
CA LYS A 112 -12.86 -12.53 -50.35
C LYS A 112 -13.51 -13.73 -49.66
N ARG A 113 -13.28 -13.83 -48.36
CA ARG A 113 -13.79 -14.90 -47.51
C ARG A 113 -14.20 -14.37 -46.14
N ARG A 114 -14.94 -15.18 -45.39
CA ARG A 114 -15.24 -14.91 -43.99
C ARG A 114 -13.93 -14.78 -43.21
N ALA A 115 -13.82 -13.72 -42.43
CA ALA A 115 -12.66 -13.52 -41.58
C ALA A 115 -12.57 -14.63 -40.52
N THR A 116 -11.37 -15.13 -40.29
CA THR A 116 -11.07 -16.10 -39.24
C THR A 116 -11.02 -15.40 -37.88
N LEU A 117 -11.22 -16.15 -36.80
CA LEU A 117 -11.15 -15.61 -35.45
C LEU A 117 -9.81 -14.92 -35.16
N LYS A 118 -8.70 -15.49 -35.64
CA LYS A 118 -7.36 -14.89 -35.51
C LYS A 118 -7.29 -13.52 -36.19
N GLU A 119 -7.81 -13.41 -37.42
CA GLU A 119 -7.87 -12.15 -38.16
C GLU A 119 -8.79 -11.13 -37.46
N VAL A 120 -9.93 -11.58 -36.94
CA VAL A 120 -10.88 -10.74 -36.19
C VAL A 120 -10.26 -10.22 -34.89
N MET A 121 -9.59 -11.08 -34.12
CA MET A 121 -8.90 -10.68 -32.89
C MET A 121 -7.76 -9.70 -33.20
N SER A 122 -7.00 -9.93 -34.26
CA SER A 122 -6.01 -8.96 -34.73
C SER A 122 -6.67 -7.62 -35.05
N PHE A 123 -7.82 -7.59 -35.73
CA PHE A 123 -8.53 -6.35 -36.07
C PHE A 123 -9.18 -5.65 -34.86
N GLN A 124 -9.72 -6.41 -33.91
CA GLN A 124 -10.32 -5.86 -32.69
C GLN A 124 -9.27 -5.20 -31.80
N VAL A 125 -8.07 -5.78 -31.69
CA VAL A 125 -6.92 -5.15 -31.02
C VAL A 125 -6.61 -3.78 -31.65
N HIS A 126 -6.83 -3.61 -32.96
CA HIS A 126 -6.61 -2.34 -33.67
C HIS A 126 -7.81 -1.36 -33.61
N LEU A 127 -8.95 -1.76 -33.04
CA LEU A 127 -10.16 -0.93 -32.93
C LEU A 127 -10.49 -0.48 -31.49
N THR A 128 -10.07 -1.25 -30.48
CA THR A 128 -10.14 -0.84 -29.05
C THR A 128 -9.05 0.17 -28.66
N ASP A 129 -8.16 0.48 -29.59
CA ASP A 129 -7.14 1.50 -29.57
C ASP A 129 -7.71 2.87 -30.06
N LYS A 130 -8.91 3.25 -29.57
CA LYS A 130 -9.62 4.51 -29.88
C LYS A 130 -10.12 5.21 -28.64
#